data_AF-X1BC53-F1
#
_entry.id   AF-X1BC53-F1
#
_cell.length_a   1.000
_cell.length_b   1.000
_cell.length_c   1.000
_cell.angle_alpha   90.00
_cell.angle_beta   90.00
_cell.angle_gamma   90.00
#
_symmetry.space_group_name_H-M   'P 1'
#
loop_
_entity.id
_entity.type
_entity.pdbx_description
1 polymer ?
#
loop_
_entity_poly.entity_id
_entity_poly.type
_entity_poly.pdbx_seq_one_letter_code
_entity_poly.pdbx_strand_id
1 'polypeptide(L)'
;MAKKASDLIMRDRLQFTIGTGGDLDVVYGRIDLSDYVNTVNKKGLAVKEVRFQVRDPTNGGATGSFNQQLAVEGAGTTNPANAFLKLFATTTAYENAADVGLASPNVFAVVEHQHYINVVQEGGANTGGNQVISYFEFGTPDLHPDGYTVVTDILIGVSSNGCTRYTGETLEVDIMLIAEPITVSQKELNEMLVQAQDL
;
A
#
# COMPACT_ATOMS: atom_id res chain seq x y z
N MET A 1 17.35 1.27 8.98
CA MET A 1 17.98 2.52 8.48
C MET A 1 19.35 2.14 7.94
N ALA A 2 19.55 2.21 6.61
CA ALA A 2 20.68 1.69 5.81
C ALA A 2 21.45 0.51 6.45
N LYS A 3 21.13 -0.73 6.04
CA LYS A 3 21.80 -1.93 6.59
C LYS A 3 23.28 -1.98 6.18
N LYS A 4 23.68 -1.30 5.09
CA LYS A 4 25.07 -1.12 4.62
C LYS A 4 25.34 0.31 4.17
N ALA A 5 26.61 0.73 4.17
CA ALA A 5 27.04 2.07 3.74
C ALA A 5 26.75 2.41 2.27
N SER A 6 26.44 1.41 1.44
CA SER A 6 26.09 1.55 0.02
C SER A 6 24.58 1.53 -0.26
N ASP A 7 23.75 1.38 0.77
CA ASP A 7 22.29 1.34 0.59
C ASP A 7 21.76 2.73 0.22
N LEU A 8 20.93 2.77 -0.81
CA LEU A 8 20.18 3.95 -1.20
C LEU A 8 18.89 4.02 -0.39
N ILE A 9 18.63 5.20 0.18
CA ILE A 9 17.35 5.50 0.83
C ILE A 9 16.62 6.50 -0.06
N MET A 10 15.53 6.07 -0.65
CA MET A 10 14.63 6.88 -1.45
C MET A 10 13.36 7.16 -0.66
N ARG A 11 12.79 8.36 -0.85
CA ARG A 11 11.57 8.79 -0.18
C ARG A 11 10.70 9.48 -1.19
N ASP A 12 9.41 9.19 -1.13
CA ASP A 12 8.43 9.82 -1.99
C ASP A 12 7.09 9.95 -1.24
N ARG A 13 6.16 10.68 -1.84
CA ARG A 13 4.81 10.87 -1.32
C ARG A 13 3.78 10.77 -2.43
N LEU A 14 2.75 9.98 -2.18
CA LEU A 14 1.56 9.90 -3.02
C LEU A 14 0.39 10.60 -2.33
N GLN A 15 -0.35 11.44 -3.07
CA GLN A 15 -1.64 11.97 -2.64
C GLN A 15 -2.77 11.26 -3.39
N PHE A 16 -3.87 10.98 -2.69
CA PHE A 16 -5.04 10.32 -3.26
C PHE A 16 -6.31 10.82 -2.56
N THR A 17 -7.42 10.86 -3.29
CA THR A 17 -8.71 11.31 -2.75
C THR A 17 -9.66 10.14 -2.68
N ILE A 18 -10.27 9.93 -1.52
CA ILE A 18 -11.26 8.86 -1.33
C ILE A 18 -12.58 9.28 -2.00
N GLY A 19 -13.14 8.37 -2.80
CA GLY A 19 -14.34 8.61 -3.57
C GLY A 19 -15.62 8.62 -2.74
N THR A 20 -16.75 8.67 -3.45
CA THR A 20 -18.08 8.60 -2.83
C THR A 20 -18.27 7.23 -2.17
N GLY A 21 -18.89 7.19 -0.99
CA GLY A 21 -19.11 5.93 -0.26
C GLY A 21 -17.88 5.40 0.48
N GLY A 22 -16.74 6.09 0.43
CA GLY A 22 -15.50 5.61 1.03
C GLY A 22 -14.71 4.65 0.13
N ASP A 23 -15.11 4.53 -1.14
CA ASP A 23 -14.50 3.63 -2.11
C ASP A 23 -13.50 4.38 -2.99
N LEU A 24 -12.41 3.71 -3.32
CA LEU A 24 -11.38 4.17 -4.23
C LEU A 24 -10.87 2.97 -5.03
N ASP A 25 -11.16 2.96 -6.32
CA ASP A 25 -10.51 2.06 -7.27
C ASP A 25 -9.00 2.23 -7.21
N VAL A 26 -8.26 1.20 -7.62
CA VAL A 26 -6.80 1.22 -7.49
C VAL A 26 -6.18 2.40 -8.23
N VAL A 27 -5.42 3.21 -7.49
CA VAL A 27 -4.61 4.30 -8.04
C VAL A 27 -3.14 4.03 -7.78
N TYR A 28 -2.29 4.47 -8.71
CA TYR A 28 -0.87 4.20 -8.68
C TYR A 28 -0.05 5.49 -8.61
N GLY A 29 0.80 5.58 -7.59
CA GLY A 29 2.00 6.42 -7.62
C GLY A 29 3.13 5.67 -8.31
N ARG A 30 4.06 6.40 -8.94
CA ARG A 30 5.24 5.83 -9.58
C ARG A 30 6.49 6.42 -8.96
N ILE A 31 7.37 5.55 -8.48
CA ILE A 31 8.74 5.90 -8.11
C ILE A 31 9.61 5.64 -9.34
N ASP A 32 10.08 6.73 -9.95
CA ASP A 32 10.98 6.69 -11.11
C ASP A 32 12.36 6.21 -10.68
N LEU A 33 12.83 5.12 -11.30
CA LEU A 33 14.13 4.53 -11.02
C LEU A 33 15.09 4.63 -12.21
N SER A 34 14.78 5.41 -13.25
CA SER A 34 15.55 5.48 -14.49
C SER A 34 17.04 5.76 -14.31
N ASP A 35 17.40 6.51 -13.27
CA ASP A 35 18.79 6.85 -12.97
C ASP A 35 19.56 5.69 -12.31
N TYR A 36 18.85 4.71 -11.76
CA TYR A 36 19.39 3.62 -10.96
C TYR A 36 19.30 2.26 -11.66
N VAL A 37 18.30 2.04 -12.51
CA VAL A 37 18.09 0.79 -13.23
C VAL A 37 18.34 0.95 -14.72
N ASN A 38 19.01 -0.04 -15.31
CA ASN A 38 19.28 -0.06 -16.74
C ASN A 38 19.51 -1.49 -17.21
N THR A 39 18.56 -2.02 -17.98
CA THR A 39 18.58 -3.39 -18.50
C THR A 39 19.72 -3.64 -19.50
N VAL A 40 20.09 -2.63 -20.31
CA VAL A 40 21.20 -2.72 -21.27
C VAL A 40 22.54 -2.84 -20.55
N ASN A 41 22.71 -2.05 -19.48
CA ASN A 41 23.92 -2.03 -18.66
C ASN A 41 23.88 -3.01 -17.49
N LYS A 42 22.86 -3.88 -17.40
CA LYS A 42 22.68 -4.88 -16.33
C LYS A 42 22.66 -4.29 -14.92
N LYS A 43 22.19 -3.05 -14.78
CA LYS A 43 22.05 -2.37 -13.48
C LYS A 43 20.64 -2.57 -12.96
N GLY A 44 20.53 -3.01 -11.72
CA GLY A 44 19.26 -3.14 -11.01
C GLY A 44 19.40 -2.68 -9.56
N LEU A 45 18.30 -2.68 -8.85
CA LEU A 45 18.26 -2.48 -7.41
C LEU A 45 17.67 -3.71 -6.74
N ALA A 46 18.25 -4.13 -5.63
CA ALA A 46 17.61 -5.04 -4.69
C ALA A 46 16.89 -4.21 -3.63
N VAL A 47 15.57 -4.11 -3.72
CA VAL A 47 14.74 -3.45 -2.71
C VAL A 47 14.70 -4.32 -1.48
N LYS A 48 15.26 -3.83 -0.38
CA LYS A 48 15.36 -4.58 0.88
C LYS A 48 14.19 -4.28 1.81
N GLU A 49 13.64 -3.08 1.72
CA GLU A 49 12.61 -2.62 2.63
C GLU A 49 11.79 -1.52 1.95
N VAL A 50 10.47 -1.63 2.08
CA VAL A 50 9.52 -0.55 1.80
C VAL A 50 8.73 -0.30 3.06
N ARG A 51 8.57 0.98 3.42
CA ARG A 51 7.73 1.43 4.53
C ARG A 51 6.69 2.39 4.01
N PHE A 52 5.50 2.27 4.58
CA PHE A 52 4.36 3.13 4.29
C PHE A 52 3.95 3.85 5.57
N GLN A 53 3.55 5.10 5.41
CA GLN A 53 2.84 5.82 6.46
C GLN A 53 1.68 6.58 5.82
N VAL A 54 0.46 6.16 6.15
CA VAL A 54 -0.75 6.92 5.79
C VAL A 54 -0.82 8.16 6.68
N ARG A 55 -1.20 9.28 6.07
CA ARG A 55 -1.29 10.57 6.71
C ARG A 55 -2.54 11.32 6.28
N ASP A 56 -2.98 12.16 7.19
CA ASP A 56 -4.11 13.05 7.00
C ASP A 56 -3.65 14.46 7.39
N PRO A 57 -3.09 15.23 6.43
CA PRO A 57 -2.57 16.57 6.71
C PRO A 57 -3.68 17.59 6.96
N THR A 58 -4.92 17.30 6.55
CA THR A 58 -6.05 18.25 6.61
C THR A 58 -6.82 18.10 7.92
N ASN A 59 -7.14 16.87 8.32
CA ASN A 59 -7.98 16.59 9.50
C ASN A 59 -7.22 15.91 10.65
N GLY A 60 -5.98 15.47 10.45
CA GLY A 60 -5.10 14.93 11.49
C GLY A 60 -4.56 15.97 12.49
N GLY A 61 -5.02 17.22 12.42
CA GLY A 61 -4.57 18.32 13.28
C GLY A 61 -3.07 18.58 13.20
N ALA A 62 -2.44 18.98 14.31
CA ALA A 62 -1.02 19.31 14.34
C ALA A 62 -0.08 18.10 14.14
N THR A 63 -0.59 16.87 14.24
CA THR A 63 0.21 15.64 14.08
C THR A 63 0.20 15.12 12.64
N GLY A 64 -0.80 15.50 11.84
CA GLY A 64 -1.03 14.95 10.50
C GLY A 64 -1.25 13.44 10.49
N SER A 65 -1.61 12.86 11.66
CA SER A 65 -1.73 11.42 11.85
C SER A 65 -3.02 10.90 11.25
N PHE A 66 -2.94 9.74 10.61
CA PHE A 66 -4.10 9.02 10.12
C PHE A 66 -4.95 8.45 11.27
N ASN A 67 -6.27 8.60 11.20
CA ASN A 67 -7.20 8.00 12.14
C ASN A 67 -7.59 6.61 11.64
N GLN A 68 -7.25 5.58 12.41
CA GLN A 68 -7.48 4.19 12.02
C GLN A 68 -8.97 3.78 12.06
N GLN A 69 -9.87 4.63 12.55
CA GLN A 69 -11.31 4.42 12.47
C GLN A 69 -11.82 4.78 11.05
N LEU A 70 -11.67 3.87 10.10
CA LEU A 70 -11.92 4.13 8.66
C LEU A 70 -13.38 4.43 8.29
N ALA A 71 -14.33 4.00 9.11
CA ALA A 71 -15.77 4.17 8.87
C ALA A 71 -16.46 4.79 10.08
N VAL A 72 -17.61 5.43 9.83
CA VAL A 72 -18.47 6.00 10.87
C VAL A 72 -19.89 5.51 10.66
N GLU A 73 -20.49 4.95 11.71
CA GLU A 73 -21.90 4.57 11.69
C GLU A 73 -22.81 5.75 11.98
N GLY A 74 -23.87 5.88 11.18
CA GLY A 74 -24.95 6.81 11.47
C GLY A 74 -25.82 6.30 12.63
N ALA A 75 -26.58 7.21 13.25
CA ALA A 75 -27.46 6.88 14.38
C ALA A 75 -28.52 5.80 14.08
N GLY A 76 -28.82 5.56 12.80
CA GLY A 76 -29.77 4.56 12.33
C GLY A 76 -29.16 3.36 11.62
N THR A 77 -27.83 3.18 11.61
CA THR A 77 -27.26 2.00 10.95
C THR A 77 -27.66 0.73 11.71
N THR A 78 -28.27 -0.22 11.01
CA THR A 78 -28.74 -1.49 11.56
C THR A 78 -27.77 -2.65 11.30
N ASN A 79 -26.85 -2.49 10.34
CA ASN A 79 -25.95 -3.54 9.89
C ASN A 79 -24.51 -3.26 10.34
N PRO A 80 -23.70 -4.30 10.56
CA PRO A 80 -22.26 -4.12 10.69
C PRO A 80 -21.68 -3.45 9.46
N ALA A 81 -20.62 -2.65 9.65
CA ALA A 81 -19.89 -2.02 8.56
C ALA A 81 -18.43 -2.44 8.58
N ASN A 82 -17.88 -2.56 7.38
CA ASN A 82 -16.50 -2.96 7.15
C ASN A 82 -15.85 -1.89 6.29
N ALA A 83 -14.60 -1.59 6.60
CA ALA A 83 -13.80 -0.67 5.82
C ALA A 83 -12.38 -1.17 5.70
N PHE A 84 -11.81 -1.00 4.52
CA PHE A 84 -10.49 -1.52 4.17
C PHE A 84 -9.72 -0.44 3.42
N LEU A 85 -8.48 -0.19 3.83
CA LEU A 85 -7.52 0.59 3.07
C LEU A 85 -6.32 -0.31 2.80
N LYS A 86 -5.99 -0.50 1.52
CA LYS A 86 -4.93 -1.38 1.08
C LYS A 86 -3.88 -0.60 0.30
N LEU A 87 -2.63 -0.82 0.67
CA LEU A 87 -1.45 -0.28 0.02
C LEU A 87 -0.55 -1.42 -0.41
N PHE A 88 0.13 -1.29 -1.54
CA PHE A 88 1.08 -2.30 -1.97
C PHE A 88 2.15 -1.73 -2.90
N ALA A 89 3.32 -2.35 -2.90
CA ALA A 89 4.39 -2.05 -3.85
C ALA A 89 4.53 -3.19 -4.86
N THR A 90 4.56 -2.82 -6.13
CA THR A 90 4.64 -3.77 -7.25
C THR A 90 5.41 -3.18 -8.44
N THR A 91 5.93 -4.02 -9.32
CA THR A 91 6.51 -3.60 -10.61
C THR A 91 5.53 -3.71 -11.77
N THR A 92 4.29 -4.16 -11.53
CA THR A 92 3.26 -4.32 -12.57
C THR A 92 1.92 -3.75 -12.09
N ALA A 93 1.23 -3.01 -12.94
CA ALA A 93 -0.08 -2.48 -12.62
C ALA A 93 -1.12 -3.61 -12.70
N TYR A 94 -1.96 -3.71 -11.68
CA TYR A 94 -3.11 -4.59 -11.63
C TYR A 94 -4.36 -3.79 -11.99
N GLU A 95 -5.33 -4.42 -12.65
CA GLU A 95 -6.62 -3.79 -12.95
C GLU A 95 -7.45 -3.61 -11.67
N ASN A 96 -7.44 -4.62 -10.78
CA ASN A 96 -8.16 -4.59 -9.51
C ASN A 96 -7.24 -4.89 -8.32
N ALA A 97 -7.40 -4.14 -7.23
CA ALA A 97 -6.70 -4.38 -5.98
C ALA A 97 -7.10 -5.69 -5.27
N ALA A 98 -8.23 -6.29 -5.68
CA ALA A 98 -8.67 -7.60 -5.19
C ALA A 98 -7.75 -8.73 -5.66
N ASP A 99 -7.09 -8.58 -6.82
CA ASP A 99 -6.18 -9.58 -7.39
C ASP A 99 -4.77 -9.51 -6.80
N VAL A 100 -4.52 -8.50 -5.97
CA VAL A 100 -3.22 -8.25 -5.34
C VAL A 100 -3.19 -8.90 -3.97
N GLY A 101 -2.26 -9.82 -3.76
CA GLY A 101 -1.99 -10.46 -2.49
C GLY A 101 -0.52 -10.85 -2.38
N LEU A 102 -0.16 -11.46 -1.25
CA LEU A 102 1.21 -11.92 -0.98
C LEU A 102 1.71 -12.98 -1.97
N ALA A 103 0.81 -13.71 -2.63
CA ALA A 103 1.15 -14.71 -3.65
C ALA A 103 1.10 -14.14 -5.07
N SER A 104 0.66 -12.90 -5.24
CA SER A 104 0.52 -12.32 -6.57
C SER A 104 1.90 -11.98 -7.16
N PRO A 105 2.11 -12.21 -8.46
CA PRO A 105 3.39 -11.97 -9.10
C PRO A 105 3.80 -10.50 -8.99
N ASN A 106 5.09 -10.24 -8.94
CA ASN A 106 5.64 -8.88 -8.94
C ASN A 106 5.20 -7.99 -7.76
N VAL A 107 4.64 -8.56 -6.69
CA VAL A 107 4.29 -7.85 -5.45
C VAL A 107 5.36 -8.14 -4.39
N PHE A 108 5.81 -7.09 -3.72
CA PHE A 108 6.91 -7.20 -2.76
C PHE A 108 6.72 -6.41 -1.47
N ALA A 109 5.58 -5.72 -1.32
CA ALA A 109 5.10 -5.26 -0.02
C ALA A 109 3.58 -5.08 -0.08
N VAL A 110 2.87 -5.41 1.00
CA VAL A 110 1.41 -5.20 1.14
C VAL A 110 1.12 -4.72 2.56
N VAL A 111 0.28 -3.70 2.68
CA VAL A 111 -0.24 -3.18 3.93
C VAL A 111 -1.76 -3.09 3.85
N GLU A 112 -2.43 -3.52 4.92
CA GLU A 112 -3.88 -3.42 5.04
C GLU A 112 -4.25 -2.80 6.40
N HIS A 113 -5.03 -1.72 6.34
CA HIS A 113 -5.81 -1.26 7.47
C HIS A 113 -7.22 -1.82 7.33
N GLN A 114 -7.68 -2.53 8.35
CA GLN A 114 -9.02 -3.10 8.38
C GLN A 114 -9.77 -2.55 9.58
N HIS A 115 -11.03 -2.20 9.36
CA HIS A 115 -11.92 -1.72 10.39
C HIS A 115 -13.27 -2.41 10.27
N TYR A 116 -13.71 -3.00 11.37
CA TYR A 116 -14.99 -3.67 11.50
C TYR A 116 -15.78 -3.01 12.62
N ILE A 117 -17.01 -2.60 12.35
CA ILE A 117 -17.93 -2.05 13.33
C ILE A 117 -19.14 -2.97 13.42
N ASN A 118 -19.45 -3.43 14.63
CA ASN A 118 -20.73 -4.05 14.95
C ASN A 118 -21.51 -3.11 15.85
N VAL A 119 -22.78 -2.88 15.51
CA VAL A 119 -23.70 -2.04 16.27
C VAL A 119 -24.70 -2.90 17.03
N VAL A 120 -25.02 -2.48 18.25
CA VAL A 120 -26.13 -3.03 19.03
C VAL A 120 -27.26 -2.02 19.00
N GLN A 121 -28.46 -2.49 18.63
CA GLN A 121 -29.64 -1.65 18.55
C GLN A 121 -30.67 -2.00 19.63
N GLU A 122 -31.22 -0.97 20.25
CA GLU A 122 -32.42 -1.07 21.07
C GLU A 122 -33.41 0.03 20.66
N GLY A 123 -34.68 -0.32 20.46
CA GLY A 123 -35.71 0.65 20.08
C GLY A 123 -35.46 1.38 18.76
N GLY A 124 -34.65 0.82 17.85
CA GLY A 124 -34.29 1.44 16.57
C GLY A 124 -33.17 2.50 16.67
N ALA A 125 -32.47 2.57 17.80
CA ALA A 125 -31.32 3.43 18.00
C ALA A 125 -30.07 2.59 18.35
N ASN A 126 -28.91 3.07 17.92
CA ASN A 126 -27.63 2.49 18.33
C ASN A 126 -27.38 2.78 19.82
N THR A 127 -27.36 1.74 20.64
CA THR A 127 -27.15 1.84 22.10
C THR A 127 -25.79 1.32 22.54
N GLY A 128 -25.02 0.75 21.62
CA GLY A 128 -23.68 0.26 21.87
C GLY A 128 -23.12 -0.47 20.65
N GLY A 129 -22.04 -1.21 20.86
CA GLY A 129 -21.38 -1.93 19.78
C GLY A 129 -19.98 -2.38 20.16
N ASN A 130 -19.33 -3.03 19.21
CA ASN A 130 -17.91 -3.33 19.27
C ASN A 130 -17.23 -2.85 17.97
N GLN A 131 -15.98 -2.43 18.08
CA GLN A 131 -15.15 -2.06 16.94
C GLN A 131 -13.85 -2.84 17.00
N VAL A 132 -13.43 -3.36 15.85
CA VAL A 132 -12.13 -4.01 15.67
C VAL A 132 -11.36 -3.23 14.64
N ILE A 133 -10.19 -2.75 15.03
CA ILE A 133 -9.23 -2.09 14.16
C ILE A 133 -8.02 -3.02 14.05
N SER A 134 -7.55 -3.28 12.84
CA SER A 134 -6.41 -4.15 12.58
C SER A 134 -5.49 -3.52 11.55
N TYR A 135 -4.20 -3.77 11.72
CA TYR A 135 -3.14 -3.36 10.82
C TYR A 135 -2.31 -4.59 10.48
N PHE A 136 -2.19 -4.88 9.19
CA PHE A 136 -1.35 -5.95 8.67
C PHE A 136 -0.31 -5.35 7.75
N GLU A 137 0.94 -5.73 7.94
CA GLU A 137 2.05 -5.35 7.07
C GLU A 137 2.84 -6.60 6.73
N PHE A 138 2.97 -6.85 5.44
CA PHE A 138 3.87 -7.83 4.86
C PHE A 138 4.89 -7.05 4.05
N GLY A 139 6.01 -6.74 4.68
CA GLY A 139 7.06 -5.96 4.06
C GLY A 139 7.91 -6.80 3.11
N THR A 140 8.81 -6.13 2.40
CA THR A 140 9.80 -6.80 1.55
C THR A 140 10.66 -7.81 2.33
N PRO A 141 11.08 -7.57 3.58
CA PRO A 141 11.79 -8.59 4.36
C PRO A 141 10.99 -9.87 4.61
N ASP A 142 9.65 -9.79 4.64
CA ASP A 142 8.77 -10.94 4.90
C ASP A 142 8.53 -11.75 3.63
N LEU A 143 8.39 -11.08 2.48
CA LEU A 143 8.06 -11.70 1.20
C LEU A 143 9.30 -12.08 0.37
N HIS A 144 10.36 -11.27 0.46
CA HIS A 144 11.60 -11.39 -0.32
C HIS A 144 12.80 -11.12 0.60
N PRO A 145 13.19 -12.09 1.47
CA PRO A 145 14.16 -11.87 2.54
C PRO A 145 15.55 -11.42 2.06
N ASP A 146 15.93 -11.80 0.84
CA ASP A 146 17.20 -11.39 0.19
C ASP A 146 17.11 -10.04 -0.54
N GLY A 147 15.91 -9.46 -0.60
CA GLY A 147 15.58 -8.25 -1.35
C GLY A 147 14.90 -8.57 -2.69
N TYR A 148 13.92 -7.75 -3.05
CA TYR A 148 13.20 -7.86 -4.32
C TYR A 148 13.98 -7.17 -5.44
N THR A 149 14.33 -7.90 -6.50
CA THR A 149 15.11 -7.35 -7.61
C THR A 149 14.21 -6.54 -8.54
N VAL A 150 14.57 -5.27 -8.76
CA VAL A 150 13.89 -4.37 -9.69
C VAL A 150 14.85 -3.88 -10.78
N VAL A 151 14.33 -3.86 -12.00
CA VAL A 151 15.00 -3.32 -13.20
C VAL A 151 14.13 -2.30 -13.94
N THR A 152 13.01 -1.92 -13.33
CA THR A 152 12.00 -0.97 -13.84
C THR A 152 11.55 -0.07 -12.70
N ASP A 153 10.74 0.92 -13.01
CA ASP A 153 10.03 1.74 -12.01
C ASP A 153 9.20 0.87 -11.06
N ILE A 154 8.96 1.44 -9.88
CA ILE A 154 8.09 0.84 -8.86
C ILE A 154 6.76 1.58 -8.86
N LEU A 155 5.68 0.81 -8.75
CA LEU A 155 4.33 1.31 -8.59
C LEU A 155 3.89 1.11 -7.15
N ILE A 156 3.31 2.17 -6.57
CA ILE A 156 2.69 2.16 -5.25
C ILE A 156 1.17 2.22 -5.46
N GLY A 157 0.52 1.09 -5.26
CA GLY A 157 -0.93 0.96 -5.38
C GLY A 157 -1.62 1.35 -4.08
N VAL A 158 -2.73 2.10 -4.20
CA VAL A 158 -3.62 2.47 -3.11
C VAL A 158 -5.06 2.18 -3.53
N SER A 159 -5.84 1.57 -2.66
CA SER A 159 -7.28 1.33 -2.87
C SER A 159 -8.02 1.33 -1.55
N SER A 160 -9.30 1.69 -1.58
CA SER A 160 -10.15 1.63 -0.40
C SER A 160 -11.53 1.07 -0.69
N ASN A 161 -12.13 0.48 0.33
CA ASN A 161 -13.52 0.06 0.32
C ASN A 161 -14.19 0.48 1.63
N GLY A 162 -15.35 1.14 1.55
CA GLY A 162 -16.15 1.50 2.71
C GLY A 162 -15.50 2.46 3.71
N CYS A 163 -14.43 3.18 3.34
CA CYS A 163 -13.74 4.17 4.19
C CYS A 163 -14.56 5.47 4.36
N THR A 164 -15.80 5.35 4.84
CA THR A 164 -16.81 6.42 4.84
C THR A 164 -16.41 7.66 5.65
N ARG A 165 -15.53 7.50 6.66
CA ARG A 165 -14.98 8.63 7.43
C ARG A 165 -14.30 9.65 6.52
N TYR A 166 -13.64 9.15 5.48
CA TYR A 166 -12.74 9.92 4.62
C TYR A 166 -13.37 10.28 3.29
N THR A 167 -14.69 10.11 3.12
CA THR A 167 -15.39 10.38 1.86
C THR A 167 -15.11 11.80 1.36
N GLY A 168 -14.50 11.92 0.18
CA GLY A 168 -14.14 13.19 -0.43
C GLY A 168 -12.88 13.86 0.14
N GLU A 169 -12.20 13.24 1.10
CA GLU A 169 -10.97 13.74 1.68
C GLU A 169 -9.74 13.30 0.88
N THR A 170 -8.73 14.18 0.82
CA THR A 170 -7.42 13.87 0.23
C THR A 170 -6.44 13.47 1.33
N LEU A 171 -5.97 12.23 1.24
CA LEU A 171 -4.98 11.66 2.14
C LEU A 171 -3.61 11.58 1.43
N GLU A 172 -2.57 11.36 2.22
CA GLU A 172 -1.21 11.15 1.73
C GLU A 172 -0.65 9.81 2.21
N VAL A 173 0.17 9.18 1.39
CA VAL A 173 1.03 8.06 1.82
C VAL A 173 2.47 8.51 1.65
N ASP A 174 3.20 8.60 2.76
CA ASP A 174 4.65 8.72 2.74
C ASP A 174 5.25 7.32 2.48
N ILE A 175 6.17 7.23 1.52
CA ILE A 175 6.89 6.01 1.16
C ILE A 175 8.37 6.18 1.44
N MET A 176 8.97 5.20 2.11
CA MET A 176 10.42 5.09 2.20
C MET A 176 10.87 3.74 1.65
N LEU A 177 11.82 3.78 0.73
CA LEU A 177 12.42 2.61 0.10
C LEU A 177 13.90 2.54 0.45
N ILE A 178 14.36 1.36 0.85
CA ILE A 178 15.78 1.06 1.08
C ILE A 178 16.20 0.00 0.07
N ALA A 179 17.19 0.32 -0.76
CA ALA A 179 17.67 -0.59 -1.80
C ALA A 179 19.20 -0.64 -1.91
N GLU A 180 19.72 -1.76 -2.39
CA GLU A 180 21.14 -1.95 -2.72
C GLU A 180 21.31 -2.00 -4.24
N PRO A 181 22.24 -1.23 -4.84
CA PRO A 181 22.60 -1.41 -6.24
C PRO A 181 23.19 -2.80 -6.50
N ILE A 182 22.66 -3.49 -7.51
CA ILE A 182 23.11 -4.83 -7.90
C ILE A 182 23.39 -4.90 -9.41
N THR A 183 24.23 -5.86 -9.78
CA THR A 183 24.37 -6.26 -11.19
C THR A 183 23.45 -7.45 -11.43
N VAL A 184 22.59 -7.34 -12.45
CA VAL A 184 21.59 -8.38 -12.77
C VAL A 184 22.11 -9.24 -13.92
N SER A 185 22.05 -10.55 -13.76
CA SER A 185 22.45 -11.48 -14.81
C SER A 185 21.41 -11.54 -15.95
N GLN A 186 21.84 -12.01 -17.11
CA GLN A 186 20.94 -12.17 -18.26
C GLN A 186 19.87 -13.24 -18.02
N LYS A 187 20.17 -14.23 -17.17
CA LYS A 187 19.24 -15.27 -16.77
C LYS A 187 18.12 -14.70 -15.90
N GLU A 188 18.47 -13.90 -14.90
CA GLU A 188 17.50 -13.25 -14.01
C GLU A 188 16.59 -12.27 -14.78
N LEU A 189 17.16 -11.50 -15.72
CA LEU A 189 16.35 -10.65 -16.60
C LEU A 189 15.30 -11.44 -17.39
N ASN A 190 15.67 -12.62 -17.90
CA ASN A 190 14.74 -13.47 -18.63
C ASN A 190 13.67 -14.08 -17.71
N GLU A 191 14.02 -14.48 -16.49
CA GLU A 191 13.06 -15.01 -15.50
C GLU A 191 12.03 -13.95 -15.10
N MET A 192 12.47 -12.69 -14.91
CA MET A 192 11.57 -11.56 -14.63
C MET A 192 10.59 -11.30 -15.77
N LEU A 193 11.04 -11.42 -17.03
CA LEU A 193 10.15 -11.24 -18.20
C LEU A 193 9.09 -12.35 -18.29
N VAL A 194 9.44 -13.59 -17.92
CA VAL A 194 8.50 -14.71 -17.91
C VAL A 194 7.45 -14.52 -16.80
N GLN A 195 7.86 -14.11 -15.60
CA GLN A 195 6.94 -13.84 -14.49
C GLN A 195 5.97 -12.69 -14.78
N ALA A 196 6.37 -11.69 -15.57
CA ALA A 196 5.50 -10.60 -15.99
C ALA A 196 4.39 -11.03 -16.98
N GLN A 197 4.49 -12.20 -17.61
CA GLN A 197 3.50 -12.72 -18.56
C GLN A 197 2.44 -13.63 -17.92
N ASP A 198 2.59 -13.97 -16.64
CA ASP A 198 1.70 -14.89 -15.89
C ASP A 198 0.56 -14.15 -15.16
N LEU A 199 0.13 -13.02 -15.73
CA LEU A 199 -0.87 -12.10 -15.18
C LEU A 199 -2.06 -11.95 -16.14
#